data_AF-A0A819INU1-F1
#
_entry.id   AF-A0A819INU1-F1
#
_cell.length_a   1.000
_cell.length_b   1.000
_cell.length_c   1.000
_cell.angle_alpha   90.00
_cell.angle_beta   90.00
_cell.angle_gamma   90.00
#
_symmetry.space_group_name_H-M   'P 1'
#
loop_
_entity.id
_entity.type
_entity.pdbx_description
1 polymer ?
#
loop_
_entity_poly.entity_id
_entity_poly.type
_entity_poly.pdbx_seq_one_letter_code
_entity_poly.pdbx_strand_id
1 'polypeptide(L)'
;RLKYFHQFWSLIQLGIIGCSLGSIGVYFWRFQETNRIRQLFEQTNGYIYINLQLAVYVNDILTFLLGYCCFFSMIKCLHLLRFNQQICLFAETLKYCAKALISFSLMFAIVFIAFLCLFYLLFVSKLSSCSSLLSTAQMLFEMTLMKFDASEISGADAFLGPFCFTLFMLLVVFVCLSLKRLNQEEIQEERDCRMRSQYVDPIENFSDRIDQLLEAIDKIYIDQKIESSRLDKAGL
;
A
#
# COMPACT_ATOMS: atom_id res chain seq x y z
N ARG A 1 -2.10 11.34 -23.59
CA ARG A 1 -3.42 11.54 -22.93
C ARG A 1 -3.65 10.60 -21.73
N LEU A 2 -3.29 9.31 -21.77
CA LEU A 2 -3.45 8.37 -20.63
C LEU A 2 -2.51 8.60 -19.42
N LYS A 3 -1.42 9.37 -19.59
CA LYS A 3 -0.49 9.73 -18.49
C LYS A 3 -1.17 10.49 -17.34
N TYR A 4 -2.27 11.21 -17.63
CA TYR A 4 -3.03 11.96 -16.62
C TYR A 4 -3.78 11.03 -15.64
N PHE A 5 -4.15 9.82 -16.05
CA PHE A 5 -4.79 8.82 -15.17
C PHE A 5 -3.78 8.06 -14.29
N HIS A 6 -2.49 8.14 -14.61
CA HIS A 6 -1.47 7.39 -13.88
C HIS A 6 -0.86 8.18 -12.71
N GLN A 7 -1.13 9.48 -12.63
CA GLN A 7 -0.72 10.28 -11.48
C GLN A 7 -1.76 10.10 -10.37
N PHE A 8 -1.35 9.47 -9.26
CA PHE A 8 -2.19 9.21 -8.07
C PHE A 8 -3.06 10.42 -7.66
N TRP A 9 -2.51 11.63 -7.77
CA TRP A 9 -3.21 12.89 -7.47
C TRP A 9 -4.38 13.22 -8.39
N SER A 10 -4.30 12.82 -9.65
CA SER A 10 -5.36 13.02 -10.63
C SER A 10 -6.55 12.09 -10.34
N LEU A 11 -6.28 10.85 -9.91
CA LEU A 11 -7.32 9.91 -9.50
C LEU A 11 -8.15 10.45 -8.32
N ILE A 12 -7.49 11.05 -7.32
CA ILE A 12 -8.17 11.69 -6.18
C ILE A 12 -9.06 12.85 -6.65
N GLN A 13 -8.57 13.68 -7.59
CA GLN A 13 -9.36 14.78 -8.15
C GLN A 13 -10.60 14.29 -8.89
N LEU A 14 -10.46 13.24 -9.70
CA LEU A 14 -11.57 12.60 -10.38
C LEU A 14 -12.55 11.97 -9.38
N GLY A 15 -12.05 11.39 -8.29
CA GLY A 15 -12.87 10.88 -7.19
C GLY A 15 -13.74 11.96 -6.54
N ILE A 16 -13.18 13.14 -6.25
CA ILE A 16 -13.93 14.28 -5.70
C ILE A 16 -14.99 14.76 -6.69
N ILE A 17 -14.62 14.96 -7.96
CA ILE A 17 -15.55 15.43 -8.99
C ILE A 17 -16.69 14.41 -9.15
N GLY A 18 -16.36 13.12 -9.28
CA GLY A 18 -17.35 12.04 -9.41
C GLY A 18 -18.29 11.94 -8.21
N CYS A 19 -17.76 11.95 -6.98
CA CYS A 19 -18.58 11.91 -5.77
C CYS A 19 -19.45 13.16 -5.63
N SER A 20 -18.95 14.35 -6.00
CA SER A 20 -19.73 15.59 -5.94
C SER A 20 -20.88 15.60 -6.94
N LEU A 21 -20.64 15.20 -8.19
CA LEU A 21 -21.67 15.11 -9.22
C LEU A 21 -22.70 14.03 -8.87
N GLY A 22 -22.23 12.88 -8.36
CA GLY A 22 -23.11 11.83 -7.85
C GLY A 22 -23.97 12.32 -6.69
N SER A 23 -23.39 13.08 -5.75
CA SER A 23 -24.13 13.65 -4.62
C SER A 23 -25.21 14.62 -5.08
N ILE A 24 -24.92 15.47 -6.07
CA ILE A 24 -25.90 16.38 -6.66
C ILE A 24 -27.04 15.60 -7.33
N GLY A 25 -26.72 14.54 -8.09
CA GLY A 25 -27.73 13.69 -8.73
C GLY A 25 -28.64 13.01 -7.72
N VAL A 26 -28.07 12.39 -6.69
CA VAL A 26 -28.84 11.74 -5.61
C VAL A 26 -29.63 12.76 -4.79
N TYR A 27 -29.09 13.97 -4.58
CA TYR A 27 -29.80 15.05 -3.92
C TYR A 27 -31.05 15.48 -4.69
N PHE A 28 -30.96 15.57 -6.01
CA PHE A 28 -32.13 15.87 -6.85
C PHE A 28 -33.17 14.77 -6.79
N TRP A 29 -32.74 13.50 -6.80
CA TRP A 29 -33.64 12.36 -6.60
C TRP A 29 -34.33 12.41 -5.22
N ARG A 30 -33.56 12.66 -4.15
CA ARG A 30 -34.10 12.85 -2.80
C ARG A 30 -35.14 13.97 -2.76
N PHE A 31 -34.88 15.07 -3.44
CA PHE A 31 -35.80 16.21 -3.52
C PHE A 31 -37.11 15.86 -4.21
N GLN A 32 -37.05 15.12 -5.32
CA GLN A 32 -38.26 14.62 -6.01
C GLN A 32 -39.08 13.68 -5.13
N GLU A 33 -38.44 12.70 -4.48
CA GLU A 33 -39.14 11.77 -3.59
C GLU A 33 -39.77 12.47 -2.39
N THR A 34 -39.07 13.44 -1.80
CA THR A 34 -39.59 14.24 -0.69
C THR A 34 -40.83 15.04 -1.11
N ASN A 35 -40.79 15.65 -2.30
CA ASN A 35 -41.94 16.40 -2.83
C ASN A 35 -43.13 15.49 -3.13
N ARG A 36 -42.89 14.29 -3.67
CA ARG A 36 -43.93 13.28 -3.91
C ARG A 36 -44.60 12.84 -2.61
N ILE A 37 -43.80 12.55 -1.59
CA ILE A 37 -44.29 12.18 -0.25
C ILE A 37 -45.11 13.32 0.36
N ARG A 38 -44.63 14.56 0.25
CA ARG A 38 -45.33 15.74 0.76
C ARG A 38 -46.69 15.95 0.10
N GLN A 39 -46.76 15.83 -1.24
CA GLN A 39 -48.02 15.96 -1.98
C GLN A 39 -49.03 14.86 -1.63
N LEU A 40 -48.57 13.61 -1.50
CA LEU A 40 -49.42 12.50 -1.06
C LEU A 40 -49.96 12.73 0.36
N PHE A 41 -49.15 13.29 1.25
CA PHE A 41 -49.55 13.63 2.60
C PHE A 41 -50.61 14.74 2.64
N GLU A 42 -50.41 15.80 1.85
CA GLU A 42 -51.35 16.93 1.74
C GLU A 42 -52.70 16.52 1.12
N GLN A 43 -52.69 15.64 0.10
CA GLN A 43 -53.93 15.16 -0.55
C GLN A 43 -54.77 14.23 0.32
N THR A 44 -54.13 13.55 1.29
CA THR A 44 -54.78 12.49 2.08
C THR A 44 -55.07 12.93 3.51
N ASN A 45 -54.69 14.14 3.93
CA ASN A 45 -54.79 14.58 5.34
C ASN A 45 -54.17 13.57 6.34
N GLY A 46 -53.15 12.82 5.92
CA GLY A 46 -52.42 11.88 6.78
C GLY A 46 -53.07 10.51 7.05
N TYR A 47 -54.16 10.13 6.37
CA TYR A 47 -54.85 8.84 6.64
C TYR A 47 -54.30 7.61 5.88
N ILE A 48 -53.30 7.77 5.00
CA ILE A 48 -52.68 6.66 4.23
C ILE A 48 -51.27 6.36 4.75
N TYR A 49 -50.92 5.07 4.79
CA TYR A 49 -49.57 4.60 5.06
C TYR A 49 -48.61 4.95 3.90
N ILE A 50 -47.58 5.75 4.19
CA ILE A 50 -46.54 6.14 3.23
C ILE A 50 -45.28 5.32 3.50
N ASN A 51 -44.77 4.63 2.48
CA ASN A 51 -43.54 3.87 2.60
C ASN A 51 -42.31 4.82 2.55
N LEU A 52 -41.73 5.09 3.72
CA LEU A 52 -40.54 5.95 3.88
C LEU A 52 -39.22 5.20 3.66
N GLN A 53 -39.25 3.87 3.46
CA GLN A 53 -38.03 3.06 3.34
C GLN A 53 -37.19 3.49 2.13
N LEU A 54 -37.84 3.85 1.01
CA LEU A 54 -37.15 4.39 -0.16
C LEU A 54 -36.48 5.74 0.15
N ALA A 55 -37.14 6.62 0.90
CA ALA A 55 -36.58 7.92 1.27
C ALA A 55 -35.36 7.77 2.20
N VAL A 56 -35.41 6.82 3.14
CA VAL A 56 -34.27 6.47 4.00
C VAL A 56 -33.12 5.91 3.15
N TYR A 57 -33.40 4.98 2.24
CA TYR A 57 -32.37 4.39 1.38
C TYR A 57 -31.65 5.44 0.50
N VAL A 58 -32.40 6.37 -0.10
CA VAL A 58 -31.82 7.48 -0.88
C VAL A 58 -30.98 8.40 0.01
N ASN A 59 -31.40 8.62 1.26
CA ASN A 59 -30.64 9.41 2.23
C ASN A 59 -29.35 8.71 2.68
N ASP A 60 -29.38 7.40 2.88
CA ASP A 60 -28.20 6.60 3.23
C ASP A 60 -27.18 6.65 2.10
N ILE A 61 -27.62 6.46 0.85
CA ILE A 61 -26.76 6.60 -0.34
C ILE A 61 -26.12 8.00 -0.39
N LEU A 62 -26.91 9.07 -0.19
CA LEU A 62 -26.38 10.43 -0.16
C LEU A 62 -25.32 10.60 0.92
N THR A 63 -25.57 10.06 2.11
CA THR A 63 -24.65 10.13 3.25
C THR A 63 -23.35 9.38 2.95
N PHE A 64 -23.42 8.20 2.32
CA PHE A 64 -22.23 7.48 1.86
C PHE A 64 -21.44 8.27 0.82
N LEU A 65 -22.08 8.86 -0.19
CA LEU A 65 -21.39 9.68 -1.20
C LEU A 65 -20.72 10.91 -0.60
N LEU A 66 -21.38 11.58 0.36
CA LEU A 66 -20.79 12.70 1.09
C LEU A 66 -19.61 12.25 1.95
N GLY A 67 -19.69 11.08 2.59
CA GLY A 67 -18.58 10.46 3.32
C GLY A 67 -17.36 10.22 2.42
N TYR A 68 -17.55 9.63 1.25
CA TYR A 68 -16.47 9.47 0.27
C TYR A 68 -15.90 10.81 -0.22
N CYS A 69 -16.76 11.81 -0.45
CA CYS A 69 -16.32 13.15 -0.83
C CYS A 69 -15.44 13.80 0.26
N CYS A 70 -15.86 13.69 1.52
CA CYS A 70 -15.11 14.17 2.67
C CYS A 70 -13.77 13.43 2.82
N PHE A 71 -13.76 12.11 2.63
CA PHE A 71 -12.55 11.28 2.64
C PHE A 71 -11.53 11.73 1.59
N PHE A 72 -11.94 11.88 0.32
CA PHE A 72 -11.02 12.36 -0.72
C PHE A 72 -10.56 13.81 -0.47
N SER A 73 -11.43 14.65 0.08
CA SER A 73 -11.09 16.01 0.49
C SER A 73 -10.05 16.02 1.62
N MET A 74 -10.16 15.09 2.57
CA MET A 74 -9.19 14.89 3.64
C MET A 74 -7.83 14.47 3.08
N ILE A 75 -7.78 13.55 2.12
CA ILE A 75 -6.53 13.17 1.44
C ILE A 75 -5.90 14.38 0.75
N LYS A 76 -6.71 15.23 0.09
CA LYS A 76 -6.21 16.49 -0.49
C LYS A 76 -5.69 17.46 0.57
N CYS A 77 -6.34 17.54 1.73
CA CYS A 77 -5.85 18.32 2.86
C CYS A 77 -4.47 17.82 3.33
N LEU A 78 -4.29 16.49 3.46
CA LEU A 78 -2.98 15.91 3.80
C LEU A 78 -1.89 16.28 2.79
N HIS A 79 -2.23 16.38 1.50
CA HIS A 79 -1.27 16.84 0.50
C HIS A 79 -0.89 18.32 0.63
N LEU A 80 -1.87 19.18 0.93
CA LEU A 80 -1.62 20.60 1.22
C LEU A 80 -0.72 20.75 2.45
N LEU A 81 -0.84 19.88 3.45
CA LEU A 81 0.03 19.90 4.63
C LEU A 81 1.50 19.55 4.33
N ARG A 82 1.81 18.97 3.16
CA ARG A 82 3.20 18.68 2.75
C ARG A 82 4.07 19.93 2.56
N PHE A 83 3.48 21.13 2.54
CA PHE A 83 4.25 22.38 2.58
C PHE A 83 5.08 22.53 3.87
N ASN A 84 4.76 21.78 4.93
CA ASN A 84 5.61 21.69 6.11
C ASN A 84 6.76 20.69 5.88
N GLN A 85 8.00 21.14 6.12
CA GLN A 85 9.21 20.31 6.01
C GLN A 85 9.16 19.05 6.88
N GLN A 86 8.53 19.11 8.06
CA GLN A 86 8.39 17.94 8.94
C GLN A 86 7.50 16.84 8.33
N ILE A 87 6.41 17.25 7.65
CA ILE A 87 5.46 16.33 7.03
C ILE A 87 6.06 15.76 5.74
N CYS A 88 6.84 16.55 5.01
CA CYS A 88 7.59 16.08 3.85
C CYS A 88 8.61 15.00 4.23
N LEU A 89 9.37 15.19 5.32
CA LEU A 89 10.33 14.20 5.80
C LEU A 89 9.65 12.87 6.16
N PHE A 90 8.51 12.91 6.86
CA PHE A 90 7.74 11.70 7.19
C PHE A 90 7.26 10.97 5.94
N ALA A 91 6.79 11.71 4.93
CA ALA A 91 6.35 11.13 3.66
C ALA A 91 7.50 10.48 2.89
N GLU A 92 8.71 11.05 2.92
CA GLU A 92 9.90 10.46 2.31
C GLU A 92 10.33 9.18 3.02
N THR A 93 10.35 9.16 4.36
CA THR A 93 10.65 7.94 5.12
C THR A 93 9.63 6.83 4.88
N LEU A 94 8.33 7.18 4.78
CA LEU A 94 7.29 6.21 4.43
C LEU A 94 7.47 5.67 3.02
N LYS A 95 7.82 6.54 2.06
CA LYS A 95 8.06 6.12 0.67
C LYS A 95 9.28 5.21 0.56
N TYR A 96 10.31 5.47 1.35
CA TYR A 96 11.49 4.62 1.44
C TYR A 96 11.13 3.23 1.99
N CYS A 97 10.45 3.17 3.14
CA CYS A 97 10.02 1.88 3.73
C CYS A 97 8.88 1.20 2.96
N ALA A 98 8.18 1.89 2.05
CA ALA A 98 7.04 1.35 1.32
C ALA A 98 7.41 0.10 0.50
N LYS A 99 8.62 0.07 -0.07
CA LYS A 99 9.08 -1.09 -0.86
C LYS A 99 9.15 -2.36 -0.01
N ALA A 100 9.74 -2.30 1.18
CA ALA A 100 9.79 -3.40 2.14
C ALA A 100 8.40 -3.74 2.72
N LEU A 101 7.57 -2.73 2.97
CA LEU A 101 6.19 -2.94 3.45
C LEU A 101 5.32 -3.67 2.42
N ILE A 102 5.51 -3.41 1.13
CA ILE A 102 4.74 -4.07 0.07
C ILE A 102 5.10 -5.56 -0.02
N SER A 103 6.40 -5.92 0.03
CA SER A 103 6.82 -7.32 0.04
C SER A 103 6.33 -8.06 1.29
N PHE A 104 6.44 -7.42 2.46
CA PHE A 104 5.86 -7.92 3.70
C PHE A 104 4.34 -8.12 3.61
N SER A 105 3.61 -7.14 3.08
CA SER A 105 2.16 -7.19 2.93
C SER A 105 1.73 -8.35 2.03
N LEU A 106 2.51 -8.68 1.01
CA LEU A 106 2.22 -9.80 0.11
C LEU A 106 2.37 -11.14 0.83
N MET A 107 3.44 -11.32 1.61
CA MET A 107 3.62 -12.52 2.45
C MET A 107 2.51 -12.65 3.49
N PHE A 108 2.17 -11.54 4.17
CA PHE A 108 1.07 -11.50 5.12
C PHE A 108 -0.26 -11.86 4.47
N ALA A 109 -0.56 -11.30 3.29
CA ALA A 109 -1.81 -11.57 2.58
C ALA A 109 -1.96 -13.06 2.22
N ILE A 110 -0.90 -13.73 1.78
CA ILE A 110 -0.94 -15.17 1.45
C ILE A 110 -1.28 -16.00 2.69
N VAL A 111 -0.57 -15.76 3.81
CA VAL A 111 -0.85 -16.45 5.08
C VAL A 111 -2.25 -16.12 5.58
N PHE A 112 -2.64 -14.85 5.55
CA PHE A 112 -3.95 -14.38 6.00
C PHE A 112 -5.08 -15.02 5.20
N ILE A 113 -4.98 -15.08 3.87
CA ILE A 113 -5.99 -15.72 3.01
C ILE A 113 -6.05 -17.23 3.23
N ALA A 114 -4.90 -17.89 3.43
CA ALA A 114 -4.87 -19.32 3.74
C ALA A 114 -5.62 -19.62 5.06
N PHE A 115 -5.38 -18.82 6.09
CA PHE A 115 -6.08 -18.94 7.38
C PHE A 115 -7.53 -18.50 7.29
N LEU A 116 -7.87 -17.51 6.45
CA LEU A 116 -9.24 -17.11 6.17
C LEU A 116 -10.06 -18.27 5.61
N CYS A 117 -9.53 -18.97 4.61
CA CYS A 117 -10.18 -20.15 4.03
C CYS A 117 -10.29 -21.29 5.05
N LEU A 118 -9.23 -21.53 5.82
CA LEU A 118 -9.21 -22.58 6.85
C LEU A 118 -10.25 -22.32 7.94
N PHE A 119 -10.27 -21.11 8.52
CA PHE A 119 -11.22 -20.75 9.58
C PHE A 119 -12.66 -20.75 9.07
N TYR A 120 -12.87 -20.26 7.85
CA TYR A 120 -14.19 -20.32 7.23
C TYR A 120 -14.66 -21.77 7.11
N LEU A 121 -13.86 -22.67 6.53
CA LEU A 121 -14.26 -24.07 6.37
C LEU A 121 -14.47 -24.82 7.69
N LEU A 122 -13.65 -24.53 8.71
CA LEU A 122 -13.69 -25.23 9.98
C LEU A 122 -14.86 -24.74 10.85
N PHE A 123 -15.12 -23.43 10.87
CA PHE A 123 -16.03 -22.80 11.83
C PHE A 123 -17.31 -22.19 11.24
N VAL A 124 -17.54 -22.26 9.91
CA VAL A 124 -18.77 -21.70 9.28
C VAL A 124 -20.06 -22.23 9.88
N SER A 125 -20.10 -23.51 10.28
CA SER A 125 -21.29 -24.12 10.90
C SER A 125 -21.35 -23.97 12.42
N LYS A 126 -20.31 -23.40 13.05
CA LYS A 126 -20.14 -23.37 14.50
C LYS A 126 -20.21 -21.95 15.08
N LEU A 127 -19.69 -20.96 14.36
CA LEU A 127 -19.66 -19.56 14.79
C LEU A 127 -20.42 -18.65 13.83
N SER A 128 -21.24 -17.75 14.37
CA SER A 128 -21.88 -16.68 13.59
C SER A 128 -20.84 -15.71 13.00
N SER A 129 -19.74 -15.48 13.71
CA SER A 129 -18.58 -14.69 13.27
C SER A 129 -17.92 -15.27 12.01
N CYS A 130 -18.12 -16.55 11.71
CA CYS A 130 -17.62 -17.23 10.51
C CYS A 130 -18.67 -17.46 9.42
N SER A 131 -19.85 -16.83 9.52
CA SER A 131 -20.98 -17.05 8.61
C SER A 131 -20.72 -16.63 7.16
N SER A 132 -19.88 -15.61 6.96
CA SER A 132 -19.46 -15.13 5.63
C SER A 132 -17.96 -14.94 5.59
N LEU A 133 -17.34 -15.03 4.41
CA LEU A 133 -15.91 -14.77 4.25
C LEU A 133 -15.50 -13.38 4.77
N LEU A 134 -16.35 -12.36 4.61
CA LEU A 134 -16.05 -11.02 5.09
C LEU A 134 -16.11 -10.96 6.62
N SER A 135 -17.09 -11.61 7.24
CA SER A 135 -17.20 -11.73 8.70
C SER A 135 -16.03 -12.52 9.28
N THR A 136 -15.61 -13.61 8.65
CA THR A 136 -14.42 -14.37 9.06
C THR A 136 -13.14 -13.54 8.94
N ALA A 137 -13.03 -12.73 7.89
CA ALA A 137 -11.90 -11.82 7.73
C ALA A 137 -11.86 -10.76 8.84
N GLN A 138 -13.02 -10.18 9.18
CA GLN A 138 -13.14 -9.26 10.32
C GLN A 138 -12.72 -9.95 11.62
N MET A 139 -13.20 -11.17 11.87
CA MET A 139 -12.84 -11.97 13.04
C MET A 139 -11.33 -12.21 13.12
N LEU A 140 -10.66 -12.55 12.00
CA LEU A 140 -9.21 -12.73 11.96
C LEU A 140 -8.44 -11.43 12.22
N PHE A 141 -8.95 -10.28 11.76
CA PHE A 141 -8.40 -8.97 12.12
C PHE A 141 -8.59 -8.66 13.60
N GLU A 142 -9.75 -8.97 14.18
CA GLU A 142 -10.01 -8.82 15.61
C GLU A 142 -9.08 -9.72 16.45
N MET A 143 -8.81 -10.94 16.00
CA MET A 143 -7.79 -11.81 16.61
C MET A 143 -6.40 -11.19 16.54
N THR A 144 -6.02 -10.66 15.38
CA THR A 144 -4.71 -10.02 15.17
C THR A 144 -4.54 -8.77 16.05
N LEU A 145 -5.62 -8.00 16.24
CA LEU A 145 -5.67 -6.84 17.16
C LEU A 145 -5.83 -7.25 18.63
N MET A 146 -5.93 -8.56 18.92
CA MET A 146 -6.15 -9.11 20.26
C MET A 146 -7.44 -8.60 20.94
N LYS A 147 -8.44 -8.22 20.15
CA LYS A 147 -9.75 -7.76 20.63
C LYS A 147 -10.81 -8.85 20.64
N PHE A 148 -10.45 -10.05 20.19
CA PHE A 148 -11.36 -11.17 20.02
C PHE A 148 -11.53 -12.00 21.30
N ASP A 149 -12.77 -12.40 21.62
CA ASP A 149 -13.09 -13.27 22.76
C ASP A 149 -12.75 -14.74 22.46
N ALA A 150 -11.59 -15.19 22.94
CA ALA A 150 -11.09 -16.55 22.73
C ALA A 150 -12.04 -17.67 23.24
N SER A 151 -12.97 -17.33 24.15
CA SER A 151 -14.00 -18.24 24.62
C SER A 151 -14.95 -18.72 23.52
N GLU A 152 -15.21 -17.90 22.50
CA GLU A 152 -16.11 -18.28 21.39
C GLU A 152 -15.48 -19.40 20.53
N ILE A 153 -14.18 -19.29 20.25
CA ILE A 153 -13.44 -20.32 19.49
C ILE A 153 -13.29 -21.59 20.33
N SER A 154 -12.98 -21.45 21.62
CA SER A 154 -12.85 -22.61 22.51
C SER A 154 -14.19 -23.32 22.75
N GLY A 155 -15.31 -22.60 22.67
CA GLY A 155 -16.65 -23.16 22.82
C GLY A 155 -17.13 -23.95 21.59
N ALA A 156 -16.61 -23.64 20.41
CA ALA A 156 -16.97 -24.35 19.19
C ALA A 156 -16.32 -25.72 19.07
N ASP A 157 -15.02 -25.78 19.31
CA ASP A 157 -14.26 -27.03 19.37
C ASP A 157 -13.10 -26.89 20.37
N ALA A 158 -13.16 -27.70 21.44
CA ALA A 158 -12.24 -27.60 22.58
C ALA A 158 -10.76 -27.88 22.23
N PHE A 159 -10.50 -28.60 21.13
CA PHE A 159 -9.14 -28.92 20.69
C PHE A 159 -8.73 -28.12 19.45
N LEU A 160 -9.54 -28.19 18.39
CA LEU A 160 -9.20 -27.60 17.09
C LEU A 160 -9.22 -26.06 17.12
N GLY A 161 -10.11 -25.46 17.90
CA GLY A 161 -10.21 -24.01 18.09
C GLY A 161 -8.91 -23.40 18.66
N PRO A 162 -8.52 -23.74 19.89
CA PRO A 162 -7.30 -23.22 20.50
C PRO A 162 -6.03 -23.53 19.69
N PHE A 163 -5.97 -24.70 19.05
CA PHE A 163 -4.84 -25.07 18.20
C PHE A 163 -4.72 -24.15 16.97
N CYS A 164 -5.79 -23.98 16.21
CA CYS A 164 -5.81 -23.09 15.04
C CYS A 164 -5.57 -21.62 15.41
N PHE A 165 -6.15 -21.17 16.53
CA PHE A 165 -5.91 -19.83 17.07
C PHE A 165 -4.43 -19.60 17.41
N THR A 166 -3.82 -20.54 18.16
CA THR A 166 -2.41 -20.44 18.56
C THR A 166 -1.50 -20.47 17.34
N LEU A 167 -1.76 -21.37 16.39
CA LEU A 167 -1.01 -21.47 15.14
C LEU A 167 -1.07 -20.17 14.33
N PHE A 168 -2.27 -19.59 14.19
CA PHE A 168 -2.47 -18.32 13.50
C PHE A 168 -1.69 -17.19 14.19
N MET A 169 -1.84 -17.03 15.50
CA MET A 169 -1.14 -15.98 16.26
C MET A 169 0.38 -16.13 16.17
N LEU A 170 0.90 -17.35 16.25
CA LEU A 170 2.33 -17.62 16.08
C LEU A 170 2.81 -17.19 14.69
N LEU A 171 2.09 -17.56 13.63
CA LEU A 171 2.45 -17.19 12.26
C LEU A 171 2.37 -15.69 12.01
N VAL A 172 1.36 -14.99 12.55
CA VAL A 172 1.27 -13.54 12.47
C VAL A 172 2.48 -12.89 13.15
N VAL A 173 2.87 -13.35 14.34
CA VAL A 173 4.07 -12.87 15.03
C VAL A 173 5.33 -13.16 14.21
N PHE A 174 5.47 -14.36 13.64
CA PHE A 174 6.60 -14.72 12.80
C PHE A 174 6.71 -13.84 11.54
N VAL A 175 5.58 -13.56 10.89
CA VAL A 175 5.50 -12.63 9.78
C VAL A 175 5.89 -11.23 10.24
N CYS A 176 5.38 -10.72 11.37
CA CYS A 176 5.83 -9.43 11.91
C CYS A 176 7.33 -9.37 12.21
N LEU A 177 7.94 -10.48 12.65
CA LEU A 177 9.39 -10.57 12.83
C LEU A 177 10.14 -10.53 11.51
N SER A 178 9.58 -11.04 10.41
CA SER A 178 10.22 -10.99 9.09
C SER A 178 10.34 -9.54 8.59
N LEU A 179 9.35 -8.66 8.85
CA LEU A 179 9.45 -7.23 8.55
C LEU A 179 10.65 -6.57 9.25
N LYS A 180 10.85 -6.88 10.53
CA LYS A 180 11.98 -6.33 11.31
C LYS A 180 13.31 -6.76 10.71
N ARG A 181 13.43 -8.03 10.33
CA ARG A 181 14.64 -8.58 9.69
C ARG A 181 14.91 -7.92 8.34
N LEU A 182 13.90 -7.82 7.48
CA LEU A 182 14.05 -7.19 6.16
C LEU A 182 14.50 -5.72 6.26
N ASN A 183 13.91 -4.94 7.17
CA ASN A 183 14.35 -3.56 7.39
C ASN A 183 15.80 -3.50 7.91
N GLN A 184 16.21 -4.44 8.76
CA GLN A 184 17.59 -4.50 9.24
C GLN A 184 18.57 -4.90 8.14
N GLU A 185 18.20 -5.88 7.30
CA GLU A 185 18.98 -6.33 6.15
C GLU A 185 19.12 -5.21 5.11
N GLU A 186 18.05 -4.50 4.77
CA GLU A 186 18.09 -3.38 3.81
C GLU A 186 18.93 -2.20 4.35
N ILE A 187 18.83 -1.91 5.66
CA ILE A 187 19.72 -0.92 6.33
C ILE A 187 21.18 -1.39 6.30
N GLN A 188 21.44 -2.68 6.46
CA GLN A 188 22.79 -3.23 6.46
C GLN A 188 23.39 -3.21 5.04
N GLU A 189 22.62 -3.59 4.03
CA GLU A 189 23.03 -3.57 2.62
C GLU A 189 23.33 -2.14 2.15
N GLU A 190 22.53 -1.15 2.57
CA GLU A 190 22.86 0.26 2.32
C GLU A 190 24.17 0.69 2.99
N ARG A 191 24.43 0.25 4.23
CA ARG A 191 25.70 0.54 4.90
C ARG A 191 26.87 -0.12 4.17
N ASP A 192 26.73 -1.36 3.74
CA ASP A 192 27.77 -2.10 3.05
C ASP A 192 28.05 -1.48 1.67
N CYS A 193 27.02 -1.06 0.93
CA CYS A 193 27.18 -0.29 -0.30
C CYS A 193 27.88 1.05 -0.08
N ARG A 194 27.54 1.80 0.99
CA ARG A 194 28.22 3.07 1.32
C ARG A 194 29.67 2.86 1.70
N MET A 195 29.97 1.83 2.51
CA MET A 195 31.32 1.46 2.88
C MET A 195 32.11 1.02 1.65
N ARG A 196 31.52 0.20 0.77
CA ARG A 196 32.15 -0.21 -0.48
C ARG A 196 32.45 1.00 -1.36
N SER A 197 31.51 1.92 -1.55
CA SER A 197 31.75 3.08 -2.40
C SER A 197 32.77 4.07 -1.83
N GLN A 198 32.79 4.24 -0.50
CA GLN A 198 33.73 5.14 0.15
C GLN A 198 35.17 4.60 0.18
N TYR A 199 35.36 3.28 0.33
CA TYR A 199 36.68 2.68 0.53
C TYR A 199 37.18 1.87 -0.67
N VAL A 200 36.32 1.13 -1.38
CA VAL A 200 36.73 0.18 -2.43
C VAL A 200 36.80 0.86 -3.80
N ASP A 201 35.79 1.64 -4.18
CA ASP A 201 35.75 2.30 -5.51
C ASP A 201 37.01 3.16 -5.79
N PRO A 202 37.55 3.96 -4.85
CA PRO A 202 38.76 4.75 -5.10
C PRO A 202 40.02 3.90 -5.30
N ILE A 203 40.07 2.71 -4.68
CA ILE A 203 41.21 1.80 -4.75
C ILE A 203 41.18 1.04 -6.08
N GLU A 204 40.02 0.53 -6.50
CA GLU A 204 39.84 -0.08 -7.82
C GLU A 204 40.18 0.92 -8.94
N ASN A 205 39.67 2.14 -8.81
CA ASN A 205 39.89 3.20 -9.79
C ASN A 205 41.36 3.71 -9.80
N PHE A 206 42.12 3.48 -8.73
CA PHE A 206 43.56 3.73 -8.70
C PHE A 206 44.33 2.65 -9.47
N SER A 207 43.93 1.38 -9.34
CA SER A 207 44.50 0.27 -10.13
C SER A 207 44.29 0.51 -11.63
N ASP A 208 43.06 0.85 -12.03
CA ASP A 208 42.72 1.14 -13.43
C ASP A 208 43.53 2.33 -13.99
N ARG A 209 43.83 3.33 -13.15
CA ARG A 209 44.70 4.44 -13.54
C ARG A 209 46.15 3.98 -13.75
N ILE A 210 46.68 3.09 -12.91
CA ILE A 210 48.03 2.57 -13.12
C ILE A 210 48.11 1.75 -14.41
N ASP A 211 47.09 0.92 -14.69
CA ASP A 211 47.03 0.14 -15.92
C ASP A 211 46.98 1.04 -17.16
N GLN A 212 46.20 2.12 -17.13
CA GLN A 212 46.18 3.14 -18.20
C GLN A 212 47.54 3.84 -18.37
N LEU A 213 48.25 4.12 -17.27
CA LEU A 213 49.56 4.77 -17.30
C LEU A 213 50.63 3.85 -17.88
N LEU A 214 50.59 2.56 -17.54
CA LEU A 214 51.49 1.55 -18.11
C LEU A 214 51.25 1.38 -19.61
N GLU A 215 49.98 1.31 -20.04
CA GLU A 215 49.62 1.19 -21.46
C GLU A 215 50.04 2.44 -22.26
N ALA A 216 49.92 3.63 -21.67
CA ALA A 216 50.40 4.87 -22.27
C ALA A 216 51.93 4.91 -22.41
N ILE A 217 52.67 4.44 -21.39
CA ILE A 217 54.13 4.34 -21.44
C ILE A 217 54.58 3.34 -22.50
N ASP A 218 53.93 2.18 -22.59
CA ASP A 218 54.26 1.15 -23.59
C ASP A 218 54.02 1.67 -25.02
N LYS A 219 52.94 2.43 -25.24
CA LYS A 219 52.69 3.14 -26.50
C LYS A 219 53.80 4.14 -26.85
N ILE A 220 54.23 4.96 -25.89
CA ILE A 220 55.29 5.97 -26.11
C ILE A 220 56.62 5.29 -26.44
N TYR A 221 56.95 4.20 -25.76
CA TYR A 221 58.16 3.45 -26.02
C TYR A 221 58.17 2.81 -27.42
N ILE A 222 57.03 2.24 -27.84
CA ILE A 222 56.87 1.70 -29.19
C ILE A 222 57.00 2.82 -30.24
N ASP A 223 56.37 3.98 -30.04
CA ASP A 223 56.47 5.12 -30.97
C ASP A 223 57.92 5.62 -31.09
N GLN A 224 58.65 5.79 -29.97
CA GLN A 224 60.06 6.19 -30.00
C GLN A 224 60.94 5.17 -30.73
N LYS A 225 60.68 3.87 -30.53
CA LYS A 225 61.42 2.81 -31.22
C LYS A 225 61.13 2.78 -32.72
N ILE A 226 59.91 3.11 -33.13
CA ILE A 226 59.53 3.26 -34.54
C ILE A 226 60.22 4.50 -35.14
N GLU A 227 60.30 5.60 -34.40
CA GLU A 227 60.94 6.84 -34.83
C GLU A 227 62.47 6.69 -34.97
N SER A 228 63.15 6.02 -34.02
CA SER A 228 64.57 5.69 -34.14
C SER A 228 64.87 4.79 -35.34
N SER A 229 63.99 3.80 -35.59
CA SER A 229 64.10 2.89 -36.74
C SER A 229 63.82 3.58 -38.08
N ARG A 230 63.06 4.69 -38.08
CA ARG A 230 62.88 5.55 -39.26
C ARG A 230 64.09 6.45 -39.51
N LEU A 231 64.73 6.96 -38.47
CA LEU A 231 65.95 7.77 -38.57
C LEU A 231 67.14 6.94 -39.10
N ASP A 232 67.33 5.71 -38.64
CA ASP A 232 68.35 4.79 -39.17
C ASP A 232 68.13 4.42 -40.65
N LYS A 233 66.87 4.42 -41.12
CA LYS A 233 66.53 4.18 -42.53
C LYS A 233 66.57 5.44 -43.40
N ALA A 234 66.62 6.63 -42.81
CA ALA A 234 66.65 7.91 -43.52
C ALA A 234 68.07 8.39 -43.88
N GLY A 235 69.13 7.72 -43.40
CA GLY A 235 70.50 7.93 -43.86
C GLY A 235 71.15 9.22 -43.36
N LEU A 236 71.31 9.32 -42.04
CA LEU A 236 72.25 10.23 -41.36
C LEU A 236 73.22 9.40 -40.52
#